data_AF-B3QVD1-F1
#
_entry.id   AF-B3QVD1-F1
#
_cell.length_a   1.000
_cell.length_b   1.000
_cell.length_c   1.000
_cell.angle_alpha   90.00
_cell.angle_beta   90.00
_cell.angle_gamma   90.00
#
_symmetry.space_group_name_H-M   'P 1'
#
loop_
_entity.id
_entity.type
_entity.pdbx_description
1 polymer ?
#
loop_
_entity_poly.entity_id
_entity_poly.type
_entity_poly.pdbx_seq_one_letter_code
_entity_poly.pdbx_strand_id
1 'polypeptide(L)'
;MSFQTLTTRRYNMNTAFELWAIDNELIPDNLTESIIYKLREATDRNEKKKWTYMLSLLFVSGESREEGLETKAKAEILKQGEFNLISSDQQKLLSEVAKSMKVLDAMPGIENSAPRPKDEITDINFEPVRITAYLLKVPMVLSTMQRILETIQKFTFTKNIPIEPSYILLNWVYEKFENPAYKGITMRLDDEFWEYFAGMSFKVMSKFLYEATMEYILYYELPPGGHNDIHLKRCEKLLDITIECNAMLKWVLPKIKYQLDYHIYSFCLDVIDNNNPHPLINFSYRLLDFSSEDFYITLPKDIINKYIKNSLVRLRALK
;
A
#
# COMPACT_ATOMS: atom_id res chain seq x y z
N MET A 1 22.86 0.36 18.81
CA MET A 1 22.88 1.19 17.59
C MET A 1 21.98 2.39 17.82
N SER A 2 22.47 3.60 17.59
CA SER A 2 21.71 4.84 17.82
C SER A 2 20.64 5.03 16.74
N PHE A 3 19.46 5.52 17.14
CA PHE A 3 18.30 5.85 16.28
C PHE A 3 18.62 6.80 15.10
N GLN A 4 19.79 7.45 15.10
CA GLN A 4 20.23 8.40 14.08
C GLN A 4 20.75 7.77 12.79
N THR A 5 20.99 6.45 12.73
CA THR A 5 21.44 5.80 11.48
C THR A 5 20.28 5.35 10.56
N LEU A 6 19.03 5.48 11.01
CA LEU A 6 17.84 5.16 10.21
C LEU A 6 17.33 6.34 9.37
N THR A 7 17.80 7.57 9.61
CA THR A 7 17.26 8.80 9.00
C THR A 7 17.87 9.17 7.64
N THR A 8 18.54 8.23 6.95
CA THR A 8 19.08 8.44 5.59
C THR A 8 18.67 7.37 4.57
N ARG A 9 17.77 6.44 4.92
CA ARG A 9 17.07 5.68 3.88
C ARG A 9 16.01 6.63 3.29
N ARG A 10 16.25 7.13 2.07
CA ARG A 10 15.13 7.60 1.24
C ARG A 10 14.18 6.41 1.13
N TYR A 11 12.95 6.58 1.57
CA TYR A 11 11.93 5.55 1.52
C TYR A 11 11.68 5.20 0.06
N ASN A 12 11.94 3.97 -0.34
CA ASN A 12 12.20 3.67 -1.74
C ASN A 12 10.90 3.28 -2.46
N MET A 13 10.26 4.25 -3.14
CA MET A 13 9.15 3.94 -4.05
C MET A 13 9.58 2.91 -5.12
N ASN A 14 10.87 2.86 -5.46
CA ASN A 14 11.43 1.95 -6.45
C ASN A 14 11.28 0.49 -6.01
N THR A 15 11.33 0.16 -4.71
CA THR A 15 11.14 -1.24 -4.27
C THR A 15 9.72 -1.73 -4.58
N ALA A 16 8.71 -0.87 -4.45
CA ALA A 16 7.34 -1.22 -4.83
C ALA A 16 7.16 -1.32 -6.34
N PHE A 17 7.81 -0.43 -7.10
CA PHE A 17 7.82 -0.52 -8.56
C PHE A 17 8.56 -1.77 -9.06
N GLU A 18 9.62 -2.20 -8.40
CA GLU A 18 10.37 -3.42 -8.72
C GLU A 18 9.55 -4.69 -8.46
N LEU A 19 8.84 -4.79 -7.33
CA LEU A 19 7.94 -5.92 -7.07
C LEU A 19 6.85 -6.00 -8.14
N TRP A 20 6.27 -4.85 -8.47
CA TRP A 20 5.29 -4.74 -9.52
C TRP A 20 5.85 -5.07 -10.90
N ALA A 21 7.11 -4.71 -11.16
CA ALA A 21 7.84 -5.06 -12.37
C ALA A 21 7.86 -6.58 -12.55
N ILE A 22 8.23 -7.30 -11.49
CA ILE A 22 8.36 -8.75 -11.53
C ILE A 22 6.99 -9.40 -11.76
N ASP A 23 5.93 -8.92 -11.09
CA ASP A 23 4.56 -9.45 -11.27
C ASP A 23 3.99 -9.23 -12.67
N ASN A 24 4.58 -8.30 -13.44
CA ASN A 24 4.13 -7.91 -14.77
C ASN A 24 5.16 -8.22 -15.86
N GLU A 25 6.20 -8.98 -15.53
CA GLU A 25 7.30 -9.36 -16.44
C GLU A 25 7.93 -8.13 -17.13
N LEU A 26 8.13 -7.06 -16.36
CA LEU A 26 8.79 -5.83 -16.81
C LEU A 26 10.27 -5.86 -16.43
N ILE A 27 11.10 -5.11 -17.16
CA ILE A 27 12.52 -4.96 -16.84
C ILE A 27 12.63 -3.94 -15.68
N PRO A 28 13.13 -4.32 -14.49
CA PRO A 28 13.13 -3.44 -13.32
C PRO A 28 13.96 -2.16 -13.50
N ASP A 29 15.04 -2.22 -14.27
CA ASP A 29 15.92 -1.06 -14.52
C ASP A 29 15.43 -0.15 -15.67
N ASN A 30 14.38 -0.56 -16.39
CA ASN A 30 13.83 0.15 -17.55
C ASN A 30 12.29 0.06 -17.54
N LEU A 31 11.69 0.43 -16.42
CA LEU A 31 10.26 0.30 -16.16
C LEU A 31 9.42 1.12 -17.15
N THR A 32 9.79 2.39 -17.34
CA THR A 32 9.07 3.31 -18.21
C THR A 32 9.11 2.82 -19.66
N GLU A 33 10.27 2.35 -20.13
CA GLU A 33 10.37 1.76 -21.47
C GLU A 33 9.53 0.50 -21.62
N SER A 34 9.60 -0.42 -20.64
CA SER A 34 8.83 -1.67 -20.64
C SER A 34 7.32 -1.43 -20.68
N ILE A 35 6.82 -0.46 -19.92
CA ILE A 35 5.39 -0.11 -19.92
C ILE A 35 4.97 0.54 -21.23
N ILE A 36 5.78 1.42 -21.81
CA ILE A 36 5.48 1.99 -23.13
C ILE A 36 5.41 0.90 -24.19
N TYR A 37 6.27 -0.11 -24.12
CA TYR A 37 6.22 -1.27 -25.01
C TYR A 37 4.92 -2.06 -24.83
N LYS A 38 4.60 -2.48 -23.60
CA LYS A 38 3.34 -3.19 -23.28
C LYS A 38 2.09 -2.40 -23.67
N LEU A 39 2.09 -1.07 -23.48
CA LEU A 39 0.98 -0.20 -23.88
C LEU A 39 0.76 -0.18 -25.41
N ARG A 40 1.82 -0.30 -26.20
CA ARG A 40 1.74 -0.32 -27.67
C ARG A 40 1.26 -1.66 -28.20
N GLU A 41 1.62 -2.75 -27.52
CA GLU A 41 1.17 -4.11 -27.86
C GLU A 41 -0.25 -4.42 -27.39
N ALA A 42 -0.71 -3.76 -26.31
CA ALA A 42 -2.04 -3.97 -25.76
C ALA A 42 -3.12 -3.76 -26.84
N THR A 43 -3.94 -4.79 -27.04
CA THR A 43 -5.01 -4.78 -28.05
C THR A 43 -6.36 -4.44 -27.41
N ASP A 44 -6.58 -4.89 -26.18
CA ASP A 44 -7.78 -4.64 -25.37
C ASP A 44 -7.73 -3.27 -24.66
N ARG A 45 -8.92 -2.73 -24.35
CA ARG A 45 -9.10 -1.45 -23.68
C ARG A 45 -8.70 -1.49 -22.21
N ASN A 46 -8.95 -2.59 -21.50
CA ASN A 46 -8.61 -2.70 -20.08
C ASN A 46 -7.10 -2.82 -19.88
N GLU A 47 -6.40 -3.58 -20.72
CA GLU A 47 -4.94 -3.63 -20.74
C GLU A 47 -4.34 -2.25 -21.07
N LYS A 48 -4.86 -1.55 -22.08
CA LYS A 48 -4.41 -0.18 -22.38
C LYS A 48 -4.59 0.74 -21.18
N LYS A 49 -5.75 0.68 -20.51
CA LYS A 49 -6.00 1.46 -19.28
C LYS A 49 -5.01 1.13 -18.19
N LYS A 50 -4.81 -0.17 -17.90
CA LYS A 50 -3.80 -0.65 -16.95
C LYS A 50 -2.48 0.04 -17.24
N TRP A 51 -1.86 -0.22 -18.39
CA TRP A 51 -0.54 0.30 -18.73
C TRP A 51 -0.49 1.84 -18.77
N THR A 52 -1.58 2.50 -19.16
CA THR A 52 -1.70 3.97 -19.10
C THR A 52 -1.62 4.49 -17.67
N TYR A 53 -2.34 3.87 -16.74
CA TYR A 53 -2.34 4.26 -15.33
C TYR A 53 -1.00 3.93 -14.68
N MET A 54 -0.36 2.83 -15.08
CA MET A 54 1.00 2.51 -14.62
C MET A 54 2.02 3.56 -15.09
N LEU A 55 1.99 3.89 -16.39
CA LEU A 55 2.84 4.93 -16.96
C LEU A 55 2.60 6.30 -16.31
N SER A 56 1.34 6.59 -15.99
CA SER A 56 0.94 7.80 -15.27
C SER A 56 1.59 7.86 -13.89
N LEU A 57 1.63 6.75 -13.16
CA LEU A 57 2.23 6.68 -11.83
C LEU A 57 3.77 6.83 -11.89
N LEU A 58 4.45 6.16 -12.83
CA LEU A 58 5.89 6.34 -13.05
C LEU A 58 6.25 7.77 -13.49
N PHE A 59 5.37 8.40 -14.27
CA PHE A 59 5.56 9.78 -14.69
C PHE A 59 5.51 10.77 -13.52
N VAL A 60 4.53 10.63 -12.62
CA VAL A 60 4.37 11.57 -11.50
C VAL A 60 5.31 11.32 -10.34
N SER A 61 5.74 10.07 -10.12
CA SER A 61 6.72 9.70 -9.09
C SER A 61 8.13 10.18 -9.44
N GLY A 62 8.46 10.27 -10.72
CA GLY A 62 9.76 10.77 -11.21
C GLY A 62 10.59 9.71 -11.91
N GLU A 63 10.22 8.43 -11.84
CA GLU A 63 10.93 7.31 -12.48
C GLU A 63 11.20 7.56 -13.97
N SER A 64 10.18 8.04 -14.71
CA SER A 64 10.36 8.33 -16.14
C SER A 64 11.41 9.42 -16.42
N ARG A 65 11.66 10.33 -15.46
CA ARG A 65 12.71 11.34 -15.57
C ARG A 65 14.07 10.74 -15.27
N GLU A 66 14.17 9.87 -14.27
CA GLU A 66 15.40 9.15 -13.94
C GLU A 66 15.86 8.27 -15.10
N GLU A 67 14.93 7.63 -15.81
CA GLU A 67 15.19 6.88 -17.04
C GLU A 67 15.44 7.77 -18.29
N GLY A 68 15.31 9.10 -18.20
CA GLY A 68 15.45 10.02 -19.35
C GLY A 68 14.31 9.93 -20.38
N LEU A 69 13.17 9.35 -20.01
CA LEU A 69 12.02 9.08 -20.88
C LEU A 69 10.79 9.97 -20.60
N GLU A 70 10.91 10.99 -19.74
CA GLU A 70 9.80 11.86 -19.31
C GLU A 70 8.98 12.43 -20.47
N THR A 71 9.63 12.89 -21.54
CA THR A 71 8.92 13.46 -22.72
C THR A 71 8.16 12.38 -23.50
N LYS A 72 8.73 11.17 -23.61
CA LYS A 72 8.09 10.03 -24.27
C LYS A 72 6.89 9.55 -23.45
N ALA A 73 7.05 9.39 -22.13
CA ALA A 73 5.98 9.02 -21.21
C ALA A 73 4.81 10.02 -21.27
N LYS A 74 5.12 11.32 -21.17
CA LYS A 74 4.12 12.40 -21.30
C LYS A 74 3.35 12.32 -22.62
N ALA A 75 4.04 12.10 -23.73
CA ALA A 75 3.40 12.00 -25.04
C ALA A 75 2.45 10.79 -25.13
N GLU A 76 2.85 9.63 -24.61
CA GLU A 76 2.00 8.43 -24.61
C GLU A 76 0.77 8.60 -23.69
N ILE A 77 0.93 9.17 -22.49
CA ILE A 77 -0.19 9.49 -21.57
C ILE A 77 -1.23 10.39 -22.27
N LEU A 78 -0.79 11.41 -23.01
CA LEU A 78 -1.68 12.31 -23.76
C LEU A 78 -2.42 11.58 -24.88
N LYS A 79 -1.76 10.67 -25.60
CA LYS A 79 -2.42 9.86 -26.66
C LYS A 79 -3.53 8.97 -26.08
N GLN A 80 -3.37 8.50 -24.85
CA GLN A 80 -4.38 7.66 -24.17
C GLN A 80 -5.51 8.48 -23.52
N GLY A 81 -5.47 9.82 -23.61
CA GLY A 81 -6.55 10.69 -23.18
C GLY A 81 -6.45 11.20 -21.73
N GLU A 82 -5.35 10.94 -21.03
CA GLU A 82 -5.12 11.42 -19.65
C GLU A 82 -4.57 12.87 -19.64
N PHE A 83 -5.26 13.78 -20.33
CA PHE A 83 -4.85 15.18 -20.48
C PHE A 83 -4.81 15.92 -19.13
N ASN A 84 -5.73 15.59 -18.22
CA ASN A 84 -5.86 16.27 -16.94
C ASN A 84 -4.67 16.00 -16.02
N LEU A 85 -4.06 14.81 -16.08
CA LEU A 85 -2.87 14.47 -15.29
C LEU A 85 -1.67 15.37 -15.63
N ILE A 86 -1.58 15.80 -16.88
CA ILE A 86 -0.51 16.67 -17.38
C ILE A 86 -0.78 18.15 -17.07
N SER A 87 -2.00 18.49 -16.66
CA SER A 87 -2.41 19.83 -16.26
C SER A 87 -1.75 20.26 -14.94
N SER A 88 -1.61 21.57 -14.75
CA SER A 88 -1.28 22.18 -13.45
C SER A 88 -2.52 22.62 -12.66
N ASP A 89 -3.72 22.42 -13.22
CA ASP A 89 -5.00 22.81 -12.61
C ASP A 89 -5.40 21.82 -11.50
N GLN A 90 -5.22 22.25 -10.25
CA GLN A 90 -5.54 21.47 -9.06
C GLN A 90 -7.01 21.04 -9.00
N GLN A 91 -7.96 21.88 -9.42
CA GLN A 91 -9.38 21.53 -9.35
C GLN A 91 -9.72 20.42 -10.33
N LYS A 92 -9.13 20.44 -11.53
CA LYS A 92 -9.28 19.36 -12.51
C LYS A 92 -8.69 18.05 -11.99
N LEU A 93 -7.50 18.08 -11.41
CA LEU A 93 -6.87 16.89 -10.83
C LEU A 93 -7.74 16.28 -9.72
N LEU A 94 -8.21 17.09 -8.77
CA LEU A 94 -9.08 16.63 -7.67
C LEU A 94 -10.47 16.17 -8.15
N SER A 95 -10.96 16.73 -9.25
CA SER A 95 -12.20 16.28 -9.92
C SER A 95 -12.02 14.88 -10.52
N GLU A 96 -10.88 14.60 -11.16
CA GLU A 96 -10.57 13.26 -11.67
C GLU A 96 -10.45 12.23 -10.54
N VAL A 97 -9.84 12.60 -9.41
CA VAL A 97 -9.85 11.73 -8.21
C VAL A 97 -11.29 11.45 -7.77
N ALA A 98 -12.16 12.46 -7.72
CA ALA A 98 -13.58 12.28 -7.38
C ALA A 98 -14.27 11.25 -8.30
N LYS A 99 -14.03 11.38 -9.61
CA LYS A 99 -14.64 10.52 -10.62
C LYS A 99 -14.17 9.08 -10.46
N SER A 100 -12.86 8.86 -10.30
CA SER A 100 -12.31 7.51 -10.09
C SER A 100 -12.76 6.91 -8.75
N MET A 101 -12.90 7.71 -7.69
CA MET A 101 -13.48 7.25 -6.42
C MET A 101 -14.94 6.79 -6.59
N LYS A 102 -15.77 7.52 -7.35
CA LYS A 102 -17.14 7.09 -7.68
C LYS A 102 -17.18 5.79 -8.50
N VAL A 103 -16.21 5.59 -9.39
CA VAL A 103 -16.07 4.33 -10.13
C VAL A 103 -15.79 3.20 -9.16
N LEU A 104 -14.89 3.41 -8.18
CA LEU A 104 -14.70 2.44 -7.11
C LEU A 104 -16.03 2.19 -6.39
N ASP A 105 -16.69 3.22 -5.86
CA ASP A 105 -17.96 3.10 -5.09
C ASP A 105 -19.06 2.30 -5.80
N ALA A 106 -19.18 2.44 -7.12
CA ALA A 106 -20.21 1.76 -7.91
C ALA A 106 -19.94 0.26 -8.12
N MET A 107 -18.80 -0.27 -7.68
CA MET A 107 -18.45 -1.67 -7.93
C MET A 107 -19.19 -2.63 -6.99
N PRO A 108 -19.70 -3.76 -7.52
CA PRO A 108 -20.31 -4.80 -6.71
C PRO A 108 -19.24 -5.42 -5.78
N GLY A 109 -19.41 -5.22 -4.48
CA GLY A 109 -18.47 -5.67 -3.45
C GLY A 109 -18.18 -4.65 -2.35
N ILE A 110 -18.71 -3.43 -2.46
CA ILE A 110 -18.39 -2.33 -1.54
C ILE A 110 -19.41 -2.15 -0.42
N GLU A 111 -20.67 -2.52 -0.62
CA GLU A 111 -21.67 -2.32 0.45
C GLU A 111 -22.49 -3.56 0.85
N ASN A 112 -22.61 -4.61 0.04
CA ASN A 112 -23.43 -5.78 0.42
C ASN A 112 -23.08 -7.03 -0.41
N SER A 113 -21.95 -7.68 -0.12
CA SER A 113 -21.70 -9.01 -0.68
C SER A 113 -21.39 -10.00 0.44
N ALA A 114 -22.38 -10.84 0.72
CA ALA A 114 -22.19 -12.17 1.28
C ALA A 114 -21.00 -12.86 0.58
N PRO A 115 -20.27 -13.75 1.27
CA PRO A 115 -19.06 -14.38 0.74
C PRO A 115 -19.41 -15.07 -0.59
N ARG A 116 -18.85 -14.57 -1.69
CA ARG A 116 -18.92 -15.23 -2.98
C ARG A 116 -17.82 -16.30 -3.07
N PRO A 117 -18.05 -17.41 -3.80
CA PRO A 117 -17.08 -18.49 -3.95
C PRO A 117 -15.79 -18.01 -4.61
N LYS A 118 -14.68 -18.68 -4.25
CA LYS A 118 -13.27 -18.31 -4.49
C LYS A 118 -12.79 -18.29 -5.95
N ASP A 119 -13.63 -18.59 -6.94
CA ASP A 119 -13.16 -18.90 -8.30
C ASP A 119 -13.52 -17.86 -9.38
N GLU A 120 -14.11 -16.72 -9.02
CA GLU A 120 -14.17 -15.59 -9.95
C GLU A 120 -12.94 -14.70 -9.72
N ILE A 121 -11.91 -14.87 -10.56
CA ILE A 121 -10.87 -13.86 -10.76
C ILE A 121 -11.60 -12.59 -11.19
N THR A 122 -11.90 -11.74 -10.21
CA THR A 122 -12.43 -10.40 -10.47
C THR A 122 -11.26 -9.59 -11.00
N ASP A 123 -11.38 -9.10 -12.24
CA ASP A 123 -10.39 -8.25 -12.90
C ASP A 123 -9.78 -7.26 -11.89
N ILE A 124 -8.45 -7.32 -11.73
CA ILE A 124 -7.73 -6.39 -10.85
C ILE A 124 -8.04 -4.97 -11.31
N ASN A 125 -8.62 -4.16 -10.42
CA ASN A 125 -8.95 -2.79 -10.76
C ASN A 125 -7.71 -1.89 -10.64
N PHE A 126 -7.38 -1.17 -11.73
CA PHE A 126 -6.27 -0.24 -11.79
C PHE A 126 -6.66 1.22 -11.51
N GLU A 127 -7.93 1.54 -11.27
CA GLU A 127 -8.36 2.87 -10.82
C GLU A 127 -7.62 3.36 -9.56
N PRO A 128 -7.27 2.52 -8.57
CA PRO A 128 -6.41 2.92 -7.45
C PRO A 128 -5.03 3.44 -7.87
N VAL A 129 -4.44 2.87 -8.93
CA VAL A 129 -3.17 3.34 -9.52
C VAL A 129 -3.39 4.75 -10.11
N ARG A 130 -4.48 4.94 -10.87
CA ARG A 130 -4.84 6.23 -11.44
C ARG A 130 -5.04 7.28 -10.35
N ILE A 131 -5.83 6.98 -9.33
CA ILE A 131 -6.10 7.86 -8.18
C ILE A 131 -4.81 8.28 -7.51
N THR A 132 -3.93 7.31 -7.22
CA THR A 132 -2.63 7.57 -6.60
C THR A 132 -1.79 8.50 -7.48
N ALA A 133 -1.74 8.26 -8.79
CA ALA A 133 -0.99 9.13 -9.70
C ALA A 133 -1.51 10.59 -9.70
N TYR A 134 -2.84 10.77 -9.72
CA TYR A 134 -3.44 12.10 -9.63
C TYR A 134 -3.14 12.77 -8.29
N LEU A 135 -3.21 12.05 -7.16
CA LEU A 135 -2.92 12.61 -5.83
C LEU A 135 -1.46 13.04 -5.67
N LEU A 136 -0.51 12.22 -6.14
CA LEU A 136 0.92 12.54 -6.13
C LEU A 136 1.25 13.82 -6.92
N LYS A 137 0.46 14.10 -7.96
CA LYS A 137 0.62 15.29 -8.80
C LYS A 137 0.10 16.57 -8.15
N VAL A 138 -0.88 16.47 -7.26
CA VAL A 138 -1.55 17.64 -6.66
C VAL A 138 -0.64 18.24 -5.57
N PRO A 139 -0.52 19.59 -5.49
CA PRO A 139 0.17 20.23 -4.38
C PRO A 139 -0.45 19.86 -3.02
N MET A 140 0.41 19.59 -2.03
CA MET A 140 -0.02 19.25 -0.68
C MET A 140 -0.53 20.49 0.06
N VAL A 141 -1.85 20.66 0.07
CA VAL A 141 -2.60 21.68 0.83
C VAL A 141 -3.76 21.02 1.57
N LEU A 142 -4.42 21.74 2.49
CA LEU A 142 -5.46 21.17 3.36
C LEU A 142 -6.63 20.51 2.59
N SER A 143 -7.06 21.09 1.47
CA SER A 143 -8.10 20.49 0.62
C SER A 143 -7.65 19.19 -0.06
N THR A 144 -6.38 19.10 -0.43
CA THR A 144 -5.78 17.86 -0.93
C THR A 144 -5.74 16.80 0.16
N MET A 145 -5.46 17.19 1.41
CA MET A 145 -5.42 16.27 2.55
C MET A 145 -6.76 15.59 2.83
N GLN A 146 -7.86 16.32 2.71
CA GLN A 146 -9.20 15.73 2.83
C GLN A 146 -9.42 14.65 1.78
N ARG A 147 -8.99 14.92 0.53
CA ARG A 147 -9.10 13.90 -0.52
C ARG A 147 -8.18 12.70 -0.27
N ILE A 148 -6.97 12.93 0.23
CA ILE A 148 -6.06 11.86 0.63
C ILE A 148 -6.70 11.01 1.74
N LEU A 149 -7.32 11.64 2.75
CA LEU A 149 -8.03 10.93 3.82
C LEU A 149 -9.12 10.02 3.26
N GLU A 150 -10.01 10.55 2.42
CA GLU A 150 -11.07 9.78 1.76
C GLU A 150 -10.49 8.59 0.97
N THR A 151 -9.39 8.81 0.24
CA THR A 151 -8.71 7.74 -0.50
C THR A 151 -8.10 6.70 0.42
N ILE A 152 -7.39 7.10 1.48
CA ILE A 152 -6.78 6.17 2.47
C ILE A 152 -7.88 5.33 3.14
N GLN A 153 -8.96 5.98 3.58
CA GLN A 153 -10.12 5.29 4.16
C GLN A 153 -10.66 4.25 3.19
N LYS A 154 -10.89 4.64 1.93
CA LYS A 154 -11.39 3.72 0.89
C LYS A 154 -10.43 2.56 0.62
N PHE A 155 -9.14 2.86 0.49
CA PHE A 155 -8.11 1.87 0.21
C PHE A 155 -7.95 0.89 1.37
N THR A 156 -8.12 1.35 2.62
CA THR A 156 -8.12 0.50 3.81
C THR A 156 -9.21 -0.57 3.72
N PHE A 157 -10.45 -0.20 3.40
CA PHE A 157 -11.59 -1.12 3.48
C PHE A 157 -11.87 -1.94 2.20
N THR A 158 -11.27 -1.59 1.07
CA THR A 158 -11.52 -2.30 -0.19
C THR A 158 -10.62 -3.54 -0.34
N LYS A 159 -11.19 -4.72 -0.58
CA LYS A 159 -10.46 -6.01 -0.64
C LYS A 159 -9.68 -6.24 -1.94
N ASN A 160 -10.07 -5.60 -3.05
CA ASN A 160 -9.54 -5.86 -4.40
C ASN A 160 -8.77 -4.67 -4.99
N ILE A 161 -7.90 -4.05 -4.20
CA ILE A 161 -7.03 -2.96 -4.65
C ILE A 161 -5.59 -3.47 -4.67
N PRO A 162 -4.81 -3.26 -5.75
CA PRO A 162 -3.37 -3.48 -5.73
C PRO A 162 -2.75 -2.80 -4.51
N ILE A 163 -1.88 -3.50 -3.78
CA ILE A 163 -1.38 -3.01 -2.51
C ILE A 163 -0.28 -1.95 -2.68
N GLU A 164 0.38 -1.96 -3.83
CA GLU A 164 1.50 -1.09 -4.20
C GLU A 164 1.08 0.39 -4.32
N PRO A 165 -0.04 0.76 -4.98
CA PRO A 165 -0.58 2.12 -4.92
C PRO A 165 -0.86 2.63 -3.49
N SER A 166 -1.32 1.74 -2.61
CA SER A 166 -1.56 2.09 -1.20
C SER A 166 -0.25 2.40 -0.49
N TYR A 167 0.77 1.57 -0.71
CA TYR A 167 2.12 1.81 -0.20
C TYR A 167 2.74 3.11 -0.73
N ILE A 168 2.71 3.32 -2.05
CA ILE A 168 3.27 4.53 -2.68
C ILE A 168 2.59 5.79 -2.14
N LEU A 169 1.25 5.76 -1.95
CA LEU A 169 0.53 6.87 -1.35
C LEU A 169 0.95 7.12 0.11
N LEU A 170 1.06 6.07 0.94
CA LEU A 170 1.53 6.19 2.33
C LEU A 170 2.92 6.78 2.40
N ASN A 171 3.83 6.26 1.59
CA ASN A 171 5.21 6.70 1.55
C ASN A 171 5.28 8.18 1.13
N TRP A 172 4.60 8.57 0.05
CA TRP A 172 4.56 9.96 -0.38
C TRP A 172 4.00 10.90 0.70
N VAL A 173 2.95 10.51 1.41
CA VAL A 173 2.41 11.29 2.54
C VAL A 173 3.43 11.38 3.67
N TYR A 174 4.05 10.25 4.02
CA TYR A 174 5.06 10.16 5.07
C TYR A 174 6.24 11.11 4.80
N GLU A 175 6.87 11.03 3.63
CA GLU A 175 8.01 11.87 3.24
C GLU A 175 7.67 13.36 3.29
N LYS A 176 6.48 13.72 2.83
CA LYS A 176 6.04 15.12 2.85
C LYS A 176 5.81 15.62 4.27
N PHE A 177 5.38 14.77 5.18
CA PHE A 177 5.15 15.14 6.58
C PHE A 177 6.42 15.15 7.43
N GLU A 178 7.48 14.47 6.99
CA GLU A 178 8.82 14.68 7.54
C GLU A 178 9.42 16.03 7.10
N ASN A 179 8.99 16.58 5.95
CA ASN A 179 9.48 17.86 5.48
C ASN A 179 8.90 19.03 6.34
N PRO A 180 9.77 19.88 6.94
CA PRO A 180 9.35 20.98 7.80
C PRO A 180 8.36 21.96 7.15
N ALA A 181 8.38 22.09 5.82
CA ALA A 181 7.48 22.96 5.07
C ALA A 181 6.00 22.59 5.27
N TYR A 182 5.69 21.34 5.59
CA TYR A 182 4.32 20.85 5.75
C TYR A 182 3.91 20.66 7.23
N LYS A 183 4.79 21.01 8.18
CA LYS A 183 4.51 20.88 9.63
C LYS A 183 3.21 21.58 10.04
N GLY A 184 2.95 22.78 9.50
CA GLY A 184 1.72 23.52 9.77
C GLY A 184 0.44 22.83 9.27
N ILE A 185 0.54 22.01 8.22
CA ILE A 185 -0.58 21.20 7.72
C ILE A 185 -0.76 19.98 8.62
N THR A 186 0.33 19.28 8.99
CA THR A 186 0.26 18.09 9.86
C THR A 186 -0.40 18.37 11.21
N MET A 187 -0.19 19.55 11.78
CA MET A 187 -0.78 19.97 13.05
C MET A 187 -2.29 20.24 12.96
N ARG A 188 -2.84 20.39 11.75
CA ARG A 188 -4.25 20.68 11.49
C ARG A 188 -5.02 19.44 11.02
N LEU A 189 -4.38 18.27 10.97
CA LEU A 189 -5.04 17.03 10.61
C LEU A 189 -5.81 16.50 11.81
N ASP A 190 -7.02 16.02 11.54
CA ASP A 190 -7.88 15.40 12.53
C ASP A 190 -7.30 14.05 12.97
N ASP A 191 -7.67 13.61 14.17
CA ASP A 191 -7.17 12.35 14.75
C ASP A 191 -7.51 11.13 13.86
N GLU A 192 -8.68 11.18 13.21
CA GLU A 192 -9.16 10.21 12.23
C GLU A 192 -8.17 10.00 11.06
N PHE A 193 -7.43 11.04 10.67
CA PHE A 193 -6.42 10.92 9.62
C PHE A 193 -5.32 9.93 10.02
N TRP A 194 -4.81 10.07 11.24
CA TRP A 194 -3.70 9.26 11.73
C TRP A 194 -4.10 7.81 11.94
N GLU A 195 -5.36 7.57 12.30
CA GLU A 195 -5.92 6.23 12.44
C GLU A 195 -6.09 5.53 11.11
N TYR A 196 -6.65 6.19 10.09
CA TYR A 196 -6.73 5.60 8.76
C TYR A 196 -5.35 5.42 8.13
N PHE A 197 -4.43 6.35 8.36
CA PHE A 197 -3.04 6.19 7.93
C PHE A 197 -2.40 4.96 8.58
N ALA A 198 -2.59 4.77 9.89
CA ALA A 198 -2.11 3.59 10.61
C ALA A 198 -2.79 2.31 10.11
N GLY A 199 -4.11 2.31 9.94
CA GLY A 199 -4.87 1.17 9.43
C GLY A 199 -4.41 0.72 8.05
N MET A 200 -4.22 1.66 7.12
CA MET A 200 -3.69 1.34 5.79
C MET A 200 -2.24 0.85 5.85
N SER A 201 -1.40 1.45 6.69
CA SER A 201 -0.01 1.00 6.89
C SER A 201 0.05 -0.42 7.43
N PHE A 202 -0.80 -0.77 8.38
CA PHE A 202 -0.93 -2.15 8.88
C PHE A 202 -1.40 -3.12 7.80
N LYS A 203 -2.39 -2.73 7.00
CA LYS A 203 -2.88 -3.56 5.90
C LYS A 203 -1.78 -3.86 4.89
N VAL A 204 -1.06 -2.84 4.45
CA VAL A 204 0.06 -2.94 3.50
C VAL A 204 1.17 -3.82 4.07
N MET A 205 1.62 -3.52 5.29
CA MET A 205 2.64 -4.31 5.98
C MET A 205 2.26 -5.79 6.10
N SER A 206 1.03 -6.08 6.51
CA SER A 206 0.56 -7.46 6.72
C SER A 206 0.49 -8.24 5.40
N LYS A 207 0.08 -7.58 4.31
CA LYS A 207 0.00 -8.19 2.98
C LYS A 207 1.39 -8.53 2.43
N PHE A 208 2.33 -7.59 2.50
CA PHE A 208 3.71 -7.84 2.03
C PHE A 208 4.45 -8.85 2.89
N LEU A 209 4.24 -8.87 4.21
CA LEU A 209 4.82 -9.90 5.08
C LEU A 209 4.28 -11.30 4.77
N TYR A 210 2.97 -11.40 4.49
CA TYR A 210 2.37 -12.66 4.04
C TYR A 210 3.01 -13.13 2.74
N GLU A 211 3.12 -12.25 1.74
CA GLU A 211 3.75 -12.59 0.46
C GLU A 211 5.22 -12.97 0.62
N ALA A 212 5.98 -12.26 1.45
CA ALA A 212 7.37 -12.61 1.75
C ALA A 212 7.49 -14.02 2.35
N THR A 213 6.56 -14.37 3.25
CA THR A 213 6.50 -15.69 3.87
C THR A 213 6.20 -16.77 2.82
N MET A 214 5.28 -16.51 1.90
CA MET A 214 4.98 -17.45 0.82
C MET A 214 6.15 -17.63 -0.15
N GLU A 215 6.82 -16.54 -0.55
CA GLU A 215 8.04 -16.58 -1.38
C GLU A 215 9.15 -17.38 -0.70
N TYR A 216 9.32 -17.22 0.62
CA TYR A 216 10.26 -18.00 1.41
C TYR A 216 9.91 -19.49 1.45
N ILE A 217 8.63 -19.84 1.68
CA ILE A 217 8.16 -21.23 1.65
C ILE A 217 8.44 -21.86 0.28
N LEU A 218 8.08 -21.18 -0.80
CA LEU A 218 8.32 -21.64 -2.17
C LEU A 218 9.81 -21.87 -2.46
N TYR A 219 10.69 -21.01 -1.96
CA TYR A 219 12.13 -21.19 -2.08
C TYR A 219 12.60 -22.51 -1.46
N TYR A 220 12.06 -22.92 -0.30
CA TYR A 220 12.45 -24.14 0.41
C TYR A 220 11.71 -25.41 -0.04
N GLU A 221 10.51 -25.30 -0.59
CA GLU A 221 9.70 -26.46 -1.05
C GLU A 221 10.16 -27.01 -2.41
N LEU A 222 11.01 -26.29 -3.14
CA LEU A 222 11.49 -26.71 -4.46
C LEU A 222 12.72 -27.63 -4.37
N PRO A 223 12.86 -28.61 -5.30
CA PRO A 223 13.92 -29.61 -5.25
C PRO A 223 15.33 -29.01 -5.36
N PRO A 224 16.35 -29.62 -4.72
CA PRO A 224 17.74 -29.12 -4.78
C PRO A 224 18.25 -29.04 -6.22
N GLY A 225 18.71 -27.86 -6.65
CA GLY A 225 19.27 -27.63 -7.99
C GLY A 225 18.46 -26.67 -8.87
N GLY A 226 17.25 -26.28 -8.47
CA GLY A 226 16.55 -25.14 -9.08
C GLY A 226 17.28 -23.84 -8.75
N HIS A 227 17.75 -23.10 -9.76
CA HIS A 227 18.23 -21.73 -9.57
C HIS A 227 17.06 -20.85 -9.15
N ASN A 228 16.98 -20.53 -7.86
CA ASN A 228 15.78 -19.96 -7.26
C ASN A 228 16.00 -18.67 -6.48
N ASP A 229 17.11 -17.99 -6.76
CA ASP A 229 17.47 -16.70 -6.16
C ASP A 229 16.39 -15.63 -6.41
N ILE A 230 15.49 -15.82 -7.38
CA ILE A 230 14.37 -14.91 -7.66
C ILE A 230 13.40 -14.85 -6.48
N HIS A 231 12.96 -16.00 -5.94
CA HIS A 231 12.05 -16.03 -4.79
C HIS A 231 12.70 -15.44 -3.53
N LEU A 232 14.00 -15.72 -3.33
CA LEU A 232 14.74 -15.13 -2.22
C LEU A 232 14.88 -13.60 -2.36
N LYS A 233 15.20 -13.10 -3.57
CA LYS A 233 15.25 -11.66 -3.87
C LYS A 233 13.89 -10.98 -3.72
N ARG A 234 12.79 -11.64 -4.12
CA ARG A 234 11.43 -11.13 -3.91
C ARG A 234 11.10 -11.06 -2.43
N CYS A 235 11.40 -12.12 -1.68
CA CYS A 235 11.23 -12.16 -0.23
C CYS A 235 11.98 -11.02 0.47
N GLU A 236 13.25 -10.79 0.12
CA GLU A 236 14.06 -9.69 0.68
C GLU A 236 13.39 -8.32 0.44
N LYS A 237 12.96 -8.03 -0.80
CA LYS A 237 12.28 -6.77 -1.14
C LYS A 237 10.95 -6.59 -0.42
N LEU A 238 10.14 -7.65 -0.30
CA LEU A 238 8.87 -7.62 0.43
C LEU A 238 9.10 -7.36 1.94
N LEU A 239 10.17 -7.91 2.51
CA LEU A 239 10.56 -7.64 3.90
C LEU A 239 11.07 -6.21 4.08
N ASP A 240 11.83 -5.66 3.13
CA ASP A 240 12.25 -4.26 3.18
C ASP A 240 11.05 -3.31 3.25
N ILE A 241 10.05 -3.51 2.38
CA ILE A 241 8.81 -2.73 2.43
C ILE A 241 8.06 -2.92 3.75
N THR A 242 8.01 -4.15 4.27
CA THR A 242 7.38 -4.46 5.56
C THR A 242 8.05 -3.66 6.69
N ILE A 243 9.38 -3.58 6.69
CA ILE A 243 10.16 -2.80 7.66
C ILE A 243 9.87 -1.31 7.51
N GLU A 244 9.76 -0.80 6.28
CA GLU A 244 9.40 0.61 6.04
C GLU A 244 8.01 0.93 6.57
N CYS A 245 7.01 0.07 6.33
CA CYS A 245 5.67 0.24 6.92
C CYS A 245 5.70 0.16 8.46
N ASN A 246 6.51 -0.72 9.06
CA ASN A 246 6.71 -0.78 10.51
C ASN A 246 7.27 0.55 11.06
N ALA A 247 8.20 1.18 10.35
CA ALA A 247 8.73 2.49 10.71
C ALA A 247 7.66 3.59 10.62
N MET A 248 6.87 3.63 9.55
CA MET A 248 5.73 4.55 9.40
C MET A 248 4.73 4.40 10.55
N LEU A 249 4.46 3.15 10.97
CA LEU A 249 3.58 2.84 12.09
C LEU A 249 4.12 3.34 13.43
N LYS A 250 5.41 3.12 13.71
CA LYS A 250 6.05 3.68 14.92
C LYS A 250 6.01 5.21 14.94
N TRP A 251 6.14 5.84 13.77
CA TRP A 251 6.05 7.29 13.65
C TRP A 251 4.63 7.84 13.87
N VAL A 252 3.59 7.14 13.41
CA VAL A 252 2.20 7.59 13.57
C VAL A 252 1.63 7.24 14.94
N LEU A 253 2.10 6.18 15.60
CA LEU A 253 1.56 5.68 16.86
C LEU A 253 1.39 6.77 17.95
N PRO A 254 2.36 7.68 18.20
CA PRO A 254 2.19 8.75 19.19
C PRO A 254 1.12 9.79 18.84
N LYS A 255 0.62 9.80 17.60
CA LYS A 255 -0.40 10.73 17.10
C LYS A 255 -1.82 10.17 17.25
N ILE A 256 -1.96 8.88 17.58
CA ILE A 256 -3.25 8.20 17.73
C ILE A 256 -3.79 8.47 19.13
N LYS A 257 -5.00 9.03 19.22
CA LYS A 257 -5.59 9.41 20.51
C LYS A 257 -6.53 8.36 21.09
N TYR A 258 -7.18 7.53 20.26
CA TYR A 258 -8.01 6.45 20.80
C TYR A 258 -7.14 5.35 21.41
N GLN A 259 -7.30 5.16 22.72
CA GLN A 259 -6.50 4.23 23.50
C GLN A 259 -6.58 2.79 22.98
N LEU A 260 -7.75 2.33 22.53
CA LEU A 260 -7.91 0.97 22.03
C LEU A 260 -7.03 0.72 20.79
N ASP A 261 -7.09 1.61 19.81
CA ASP A 261 -6.33 1.48 18.57
C ASP A 261 -4.83 1.64 18.84
N TYR A 262 -4.44 2.60 19.69
CA TYR A 262 -3.06 2.71 20.17
C TYR A 262 -2.54 1.40 20.76
N HIS A 263 -3.32 0.72 21.60
CA HIS A 263 -2.90 -0.54 22.22
C HIS A 263 -2.87 -1.71 21.24
N ILE A 264 -3.80 -1.78 20.28
CA ILE A 264 -3.79 -2.79 19.21
C ILE A 264 -2.52 -2.61 18.37
N TYR A 265 -2.24 -1.38 17.93
CA TYR A 265 -1.10 -1.08 17.10
C TYR A 265 0.22 -1.29 17.84
N SER A 266 0.34 -0.81 19.08
CA SER A 266 1.51 -1.07 19.93
C SER A 266 1.75 -2.57 20.11
N PHE A 267 0.71 -3.37 20.37
CA PHE A 267 0.85 -4.81 20.50
C PHE A 267 1.38 -5.45 19.20
N CYS A 268 0.83 -5.07 18.06
CA CYS A 268 1.29 -5.61 16.78
C CYS A 268 2.76 -5.24 16.50
N LEU A 269 3.18 -4.01 16.81
CA LEU A 269 4.58 -3.57 16.68
C LEU A 269 5.51 -4.33 17.64
N ASP A 270 5.09 -4.53 18.89
CA ASP A 270 5.86 -5.28 19.88
C ASP A 270 6.05 -6.75 19.47
N VAL A 271 5.05 -7.36 18.83
CA VAL A 271 5.16 -8.72 18.30
C VAL A 271 6.18 -8.80 17.15
N ILE A 272 6.23 -7.77 16.30
CA ILE A 272 7.21 -7.66 15.20
C ILE A 272 8.62 -7.45 15.72
N ASP A 273 8.79 -6.58 16.71
CA ASP A 273 10.11 -6.19 17.19
C ASP A 273 10.74 -7.21 18.16
N ASN A 274 9.93 -7.91 18.98
CA ASN A 274 10.45 -8.61 20.17
C ASN A 274 10.18 -10.12 20.24
N ASN A 275 9.42 -10.73 19.31
CA ASN A 275 9.17 -12.17 19.35
C ASN A 275 9.58 -12.87 18.04
N ASN A 276 10.26 -14.00 18.20
CA ASN A 276 10.55 -15.01 17.16
C ASN A 276 9.39 -15.08 16.15
N PRO A 277 9.54 -14.82 14.84
CA PRO A 277 8.47 -14.42 13.89
C PRO A 277 7.27 -15.38 13.71
N HIS A 278 7.26 -16.54 14.36
CA HIS A 278 6.15 -17.50 14.37
C HIS A 278 4.76 -16.92 14.73
N PRO A 279 4.60 -15.96 15.68
CA PRO A 279 3.31 -15.33 15.97
C PRO A 279 2.80 -14.46 14.82
N LEU A 280 3.68 -13.83 14.02
CA LEU A 280 3.29 -13.00 12.88
C LEU A 280 2.78 -13.82 11.72
N ILE A 281 3.43 -14.95 11.43
CA ILE A 281 2.93 -15.93 10.46
C ILE A 281 1.50 -16.34 10.87
N ASN A 282 1.24 -16.59 12.15
CA ASN A 282 -0.10 -16.90 12.67
C ASN A 282 -1.07 -15.68 12.72
N PHE A 283 -0.57 -14.45 12.88
CA PHE A 283 -1.39 -13.22 12.91
C PHE A 283 -1.71 -12.68 11.51
N SER A 284 -0.92 -13.00 10.48
CA SER A 284 -1.30 -12.73 9.08
C SER A 284 -2.51 -13.56 8.66
N TYR A 285 -2.61 -14.82 9.10
CA TYR A 285 -3.83 -15.64 8.95
C TYR A 285 -5.01 -15.07 9.78
N ARG A 286 -4.70 -14.47 10.92
CA ARG A 286 -5.47 -13.50 11.74
C ARG A 286 -6.43 -12.53 11.05
N LEU A 287 -5.78 -11.61 10.34
CA LEU A 287 -6.34 -10.35 9.81
C LEU A 287 -6.87 -10.51 8.39
N LEU A 288 -6.47 -11.58 7.70
CA LEU A 288 -6.96 -11.93 6.37
C LEU A 288 -8.38 -12.49 6.39
N ASP A 289 -9.04 -12.56 7.55
CA ASP A 289 -10.35 -13.16 7.62
C ASP A 289 -11.40 -12.49 8.50
N PHE A 290 -12.27 -11.74 7.83
CA PHE A 290 -13.63 -11.48 8.30
C PHE A 290 -14.68 -12.17 7.41
N SER A 291 -14.33 -13.16 6.57
CA SER A 291 -15.28 -13.77 5.62
C SER A 291 -15.04 -15.21 5.12
N SER A 292 -14.19 -16.03 5.73
CA SER A 292 -13.92 -17.40 5.28
C SER A 292 -13.73 -18.36 6.47
N GLU A 293 -14.72 -19.20 6.65
CA GLU A 293 -14.47 -20.50 7.27
C GLU A 293 -13.58 -21.26 6.26
N ASP A 294 -12.29 -21.38 6.56
CA ASP A 294 -11.41 -22.54 6.26
C ASP A 294 -9.94 -22.13 6.18
N PHE A 295 -9.27 -22.13 7.34
CA PHE A 295 -7.99 -22.81 7.64
C PHE A 295 -7.62 -22.49 9.10
N TYR A 296 -7.95 -23.41 10.01
CA TYR A 296 -7.69 -23.27 11.44
C TYR A 296 -6.31 -23.86 11.78
N ILE A 297 -5.31 -23.00 11.98
CA ILE A 297 -4.37 -23.20 13.09
C ILE A 297 -4.74 -22.17 14.14
N THR A 298 -5.72 -22.56 14.95
CA THR A 298 -6.22 -21.79 16.08
C THR A 298 -5.16 -21.76 17.17
N LEU A 299 -4.60 -20.59 17.48
CA LEU A 299 -4.48 -20.26 18.90
C LEU A 299 -5.92 -20.20 19.44
N PRO A 300 -6.29 -20.99 20.46
CA PRO A 300 -7.67 -21.07 20.94
C PRO A 300 -8.26 -19.66 21.14
N LYS A 301 -9.49 -19.44 20.66
CA LYS A 301 -10.23 -18.17 20.79
C LYS A 301 -10.17 -17.62 22.22
N ASP A 302 -10.09 -18.52 23.20
CA ASP A 302 -9.99 -18.23 24.63
C ASP A 302 -8.67 -17.57 25.03
N ILE A 303 -7.57 -17.87 24.34
CA ILE A 303 -6.25 -17.28 24.60
C ILE A 303 -6.19 -15.84 24.08
N ILE A 304 -6.75 -15.56 22.90
CA ILE A 304 -6.81 -14.20 22.35
C ILE A 304 -7.80 -13.34 23.14
N ASN A 305 -8.97 -13.90 23.46
CA ASN A 305 -9.92 -13.22 24.34
C ASN A 305 -9.34 -12.97 25.73
N LYS A 306 -8.45 -13.84 26.24
CA LYS A 306 -7.72 -13.63 27.50
C LYS A 306 -6.70 -12.50 27.39
N TYR A 307 -5.94 -12.40 26.31
CA TYR A 307 -4.99 -11.29 26.13
C TYR A 307 -5.70 -9.94 25.90
N ILE A 308 -6.77 -9.91 25.10
CA ILE A 308 -7.60 -8.71 24.90
C ILE A 308 -8.28 -8.31 26.21
N LYS A 309 -8.87 -9.24 26.97
CA LYS A 309 -9.42 -8.95 28.31
C LYS A 309 -8.36 -8.44 29.28
N ASN A 310 -7.17 -9.05 29.32
CA ASN A 310 -6.12 -8.64 30.24
C ASN A 310 -5.60 -7.22 29.94
N SER A 311 -5.49 -6.86 28.67
CA SER A 311 -5.13 -5.50 28.24
C SER A 311 -6.23 -4.49 28.57
N LEU A 312 -7.51 -4.84 28.36
CA LEU A 312 -8.67 -3.99 28.73
C LEU A 312 -8.83 -3.82 30.24
N VAL A 313 -8.50 -4.84 31.05
CA VAL A 313 -8.51 -4.77 32.51
C VAL A 313 -7.39 -3.88 33.04
N ARG A 314 -6.18 -3.95 32.46
CA ARG A 314 -5.07 -3.04 32.80
C ARG A 314 -5.37 -1.58 32.45
N LEU A 315 -6.04 -1.33 31.33
CA LEU A 315 -6.52 0.00 30.93
C LEU A 315 -7.52 0.61 31.92
N ARG A 316 -8.42 -0.20 32.48
CA ARG A 316 -9.39 0.25 33.49
C ARG A 316 -8.76 0.51 34.87
N ALA A 317 -7.61 -0.10 35.15
CA ALA A 317 -6.85 0.12 36.37
C ALA A 317 -5.93 1.36 36.32
N LEU A 318 -5.88 2.05 35.18
CA LEU A 318 -5.11 3.29 34.95
C LEU A 318 -6.00 4.55 34.94
N LYS A 319 -7.27 4.43 35.34
CA LYS A 319 -8.16 5.55 35.69
C LYS A 319 -8.23 5.70 37.21
#